data_AF-A0A953SLT6-F1
#
_entry.id   AF-A0A953SLT6-F1
#
_cell.length_a   1.000
_cell.length_b   1.000
_cell.length_c   1.000
_cell.angle_alpha   90.00
_cell.angle_beta   90.00
_cell.angle_gamma   90.00
#
_symmetry.space_group_name_H-M   'P 1'
#
loop_
_entity.id
_entity.type
_entity.pdbx_description
1 polymer ?
#
loop_
_entity_poly.entity_id
_entity_poly.type
_entity_poly.pdbx_seq_one_letter_code
_entity_poly.pdbx_strand_id
1 'polypeptide(L)'
;MNTTDLLNRVMDAAGAPGRSHRAELEAISPGPEEVLACLDEIRGLVVRDLDGALRALDVIALLSEALGSDAIRARLGSVRGHALNYATRFEEAIDEATRAVEIAGLIGDEVEAARAWMVLVHAYAKQGRLDNALRSALEAERAFTEAGELGLAV
;
A
#
# COMPACT_ATOMS: atom_id res chain seq x y z
N MET A 1 -12.42 11.17 -13.25
CA MET A 1 -12.00 12.11 -12.18
C MET A 1 -10.48 12.15 -12.18
N ASN A 2 -9.82 13.27 -11.86
CA ASN A 2 -8.35 13.24 -11.80
C ASN A 2 -7.87 12.74 -10.42
N THR A 3 -6.62 12.25 -10.33
CA THR A 3 -6.06 11.71 -9.09
C THR A 3 -6.05 12.72 -7.94
N THR A 4 -5.78 13.99 -8.24
CA THR A 4 -5.74 15.07 -7.24
C THR A 4 -7.10 15.32 -6.60
N ASP A 5 -8.18 15.27 -7.39
CA ASP A 5 -9.56 15.41 -6.91
C ASP A 5 -9.92 14.24 -5.98
N LEU A 6 -9.57 13.01 -6.35
CA LEU A 6 -9.80 11.84 -5.51
C LEU A 6 -8.99 11.93 -4.21
N LEU A 7 -7.71 12.28 -4.29
CA LEU A 7 -6.84 12.44 -3.12
C LEU A 7 -7.41 13.47 -2.14
N ASN A 8 -7.81 14.65 -2.63
CA ASN A 8 -8.40 15.69 -1.77
C ASN A 8 -9.65 15.17 -1.05
N ARG A 9 -10.53 14.44 -1.75
CA ARG A 9 -11.75 13.87 -1.13
C ARG A 9 -11.45 12.77 -0.13
N VAL A 10 -10.45 11.93 -0.42
CA VAL A 10 -9.98 10.90 0.52
C VAL A 10 -9.40 11.57 1.77
N MET A 11 -8.60 12.62 1.63
CA MET A 11 -8.03 13.38 2.74
C MET A 11 -9.10 14.13 3.56
N ASP A 12 -10.08 14.75 2.89
CA ASP A 12 -11.22 15.40 3.54
C ASP A 12 -12.05 14.40 4.35
N ALA A 13 -12.34 13.24 3.75
CA ALA A 13 -13.03 12.15 4.43
C ALA A 13 -12.22 11.65 5.65
N ALA A 14 -10.92 11.42 5.48
CA ALA A 14 -10.00 11.01 6.54
C ALA A 14 -9.90 12.03 7.70
N GLY A 15 -10.17 13.31 7.43
CA GLY A 15 -10.17 14.38 8.42
C GLY A 15 -11.49 14.55 9.20
N ALA A 16 -12.56 13.86 8.83
CA ALA A 16 -13.91 14.06 9.39
C ALA A 16 -14.40 12.84 10.21
N PRO A 17 -13.90 12.64 11.45
CA PRO A 17 -14.25 11.46 12.26
C PRO A 17 -15.77 11.38 12.54
N GLY A 18 -16.33 10.18 12.35
CA GLY A 18 -17.75 9.88 12.63
C GLY A 18 -18.72 10.12 11.49
N ARG A 19 -18.27 10.57 10.30
CA ARG A 19 -19.10 10.60 9.09
C ARG A 19 -19.05 9.27 8.35
N SER A 20 -20.14 8.93 7.67
CA SER A 20 -20.15 7.77 6.77
C SER A 20 -19.37 8.10 5.49
N HIS A 21 -18.05 7.85 5.51
CA HIS A 21 -17.17 8.02 4.35
C HIS A 21 -17.66 7.24 3.13
N ARG A 22 -18.29 6.09 3.38
CA ARG A 22 -18.78 5.17 2.35
C ARG A 22 -19.80 5.83 1.43
N ALA A 23 -20.80 6.53 1.98
CA ALA A 23 -21.85 7.16 1.16
C ALA A 23 -21.31 8.34 0.33
N GLU A 24 -20.39 9.12 0.90
CA GLU A 24 -19.76 10.27 0.21
C GLU A 24 -18.86 9.81 -0.93
N LEU A 25 -18.15 8.69 -0.76
CA LEU A 25 -17.26 8.13 -1.78
C LEU A 25 -17.98 7.27 -2.83
N GLU A 26 -19.06 6.57 -2.46
CA GLU A 26 -19.93 5.84 -3.40
C GLU A 26 -20.51 6.77 -4.48
N ALA A 27 -20.86 8.01 -4.11
CA ALA A 27 -21.37 9.02 -5.05
C ALA A 27 -20.37 9.41 -6.15
N ILE A 28 -19.08 9.10 -5.96
CA ILE A 28 -17.97 9.51 -6.82
C ILE A 28 -17.56 8.36 -7.73
N SER A 29 -17.75 7.12 -7.27
CA SER A 29 -17.50 5.88 -8.01
C SER A 29 -16.18 5.92 -8.79
N PRO A 30 -15.03 6.07 -8.10
CA PRO A 30 -13.74 6.14 -8.76
C PRO A 30 -13.41 4.84 -9.50
N GLY A 31 -12.71 4.96 -10.62
CA GLY A 31 -12.18 3.81 -11.35
C GLY A 31 -10.98 3.18 -10.62
N PRO A 32 -10.65 1.90 -10.89
CA PRO A 32 -9.51 1.24 -10.26
C PRO A 32 -8.17 1.97 -10.46
N GLU A 33 -7.93 2.52 -11.65
CA GLU A 33 -6.71 3.27 -11.97
C GLU A 33 -6.58 4.55 -11.15
N GLU A 34 -7.70 5.25 -10.90
CA GLU A 34 -7.72 6.47 -10.10
C GLU A 34 -7.36 6.17 -8.64
N VAL A 35 -7.86 5.05 -8.10
CA VAL A 35 -7.53 4.60 -6.75
C VAL A 35 -6.07 4.17 -6.63
N LEU A 36 -5.53 3.45 -7.63
CA LEU A 36 -4.12 3.07 -7.66
C LEU A 36 -3.21 4.30 -7.70
N ALA A 37 -3.52 5.29 -8.54
CA ALA A 37 -2.77 6.54 -8.59
C ALA A 37 -2.88 7.32 -7.26
N CYS A 38 -4.06 7.31 -6.61
CA CYS A 38 -4.25 7.93 -5.30
C CYS A 38 -3.40 7.24 -4.22
N LEU A 39 -3.23 5.92 -4.28
CA LEU A 39 -2.37 5.16 -3.37
C LEU A 39 -0.88 5.55 -3.53
N ASP A 40 -0.44 5.83 -4.75
CA ASP A 40 0.94 6.28 -5.00
C ASP A 40 1.18 7.68 -4.43
N GLU A 41 0.21 8.59 -4.53
CA GLU A 41 0.27 9.90 -3.86
C GLU A 41 0.29 9.77 -2.33
N ILE A 42 -0.57 8.92 -1.75
CA ILE A 42 -0.61 8.66 -0.31
C ILE A 42 0.73 8.10 0.17
N ARG A 43 1.37 7.22 -0.60
CA ARG A 43 2.71 6.69 -0.30
C ARG A 43 3.73 7.84 -0.14
N GLY A 44 3.67 8.85 -1.01
CA GLY A 44 4.52 10.03 -0.94
C GLY A 44 4.27 10.91 0.30
N LEU A 45 3.07 10.83 0.90
CA LEU A 45 2.72 11.59 2.10
C LEU A 45 3.25 10.98 3.39
N VAL A 46 3.56 9.68 3.43
CA VAL A 46 3.91 8.96 4.68
C VAL A 46 5.01 9.67 5.48
N VAL A 47 6.02 10.22 4.82
CA VAL A 47 7.15 10.89 5.48
C VAL A 47 6.76 12.26 6.06
N ARG A 48 5.77 12.93 5.47
CA ARG A 48 5.40 14.32 5.78
C ARG A 48 4.16 14.42 6.68
N ASP A 49 3.23 13.49 6.53
CA ASP A 49 1.97 13.39 7.28
C ASP A 49 1.58 11.92 7.44
N LEU A 50 2.26 11.24 8.36
CA LEU A 50 2.05 9.83 8.64
C LEU A 50 0.61 9.54 9.11
N ASP A 51 0.10 10.36 10.02
CA ASP A 51 -1.23 10.17 10.59
C ASP A 51 -2.33 10.39 9.54
N GLY A 52 -2.18 11.42 8.70
CA GLY A 52 -3.06 11.66 7.55
C GLY A 52 -3.01 10.51 6.55
N ALA A 53 -1.81 10.02 6.22
CA ALA A 53 -1.65 8.87 5.31
C ALA A 53 -2.34 7.61 5.86
N LEU A 54 -2.17 7.28 7.14
CA LEU A 54 -2.83 6.12 7.76
C LEU A 54 -4.36 6.22 7.71
N ARG A 55 -4.94 7.39 8.04
CA ARG A 55 -6.39 7.61 7.94
C ARG A 55 -6.89 7.55 6.50
N ALA A 56 -6.13 8.11 5.55
CA ALA A 56 -6.46 8.02 4.13
C ALA A 56 -6.48 6.57 3.65
N LEU A 57 -5.55 5.73 4.12
CA LEU A 57 -5.52 4.30 3.78
C LEU A 57 -6.72 3.53 4.34
N ASP A 58 -7.31 3.94 5.46
CA ASP A 58 -8.57 3.37 5.96
C ASP A 58 -9.74 3.71 5.05
N VAL A 59 -9.74 4.93 4.50
CA VAL A 59 -10.72 5.34 3.49
C VAL A 59 -10.53 4.55 2.19
N ILE A 60 -9.30 4.39 1.71
CA ILE A 60 -9.01 3.55 0.51
C ILE A 60 -9.41 2.10 0.74
N ALA A 61 -9.29 1.54 1.95
CA ALA A 61 -9.75 0.19 2.24
C ALA A 61 -11.25 0.00 1.96
N LEU A 62 -12.07 0.99 2.29
CA LEU A 62 -13.51 0.97 1.97
C LEU A 62 -13.77 0.97 0.46
N LEU A 63 -13.00 1.77 -0.29
CA LEU A 63 -13.07 1.82 -1.76
C LEU A 63 -12.61 0.50 -2.39
N SER A 64 -11.53 -0.08 -1.87
CA SER A 64 -10.98 -1.36 -2.31
C SER A 64 -12.03 -2.48 -2.20
N GLU A 65 -12.74 -2.56 -1.08
CA GLU A 65 -13.81 -3.55 -0.91
C GLU A 65 -15.00 -3.31 -1.82
N ALA A 66 -15.37 -2.06 -2.08
CA ALA A 66 -16.46 -1.73 -2.99
C ALA A 66 -16.12 -2.10 -4.45
N LEU A 67 -14.86 -1.94 -4.86
CA LEU A 67 -14.40 -2.21 -6.22
C LEU A 67 -14.01 -3.68 -6.43
N GLY A 68 -13.68 -4.41 -5.36
CA GLY A 68 -13.30 -5.83 -5.44
C GLY A 68 -12.04 -6.08 -6.27
N SER A 69 -11.13 -5.10 -6.35
CA SER A 69 -9.92 -5.18 -7.18
C SER A 69 -8.73 -5.68 -6.38
N ASP A 70 -8.20 -6.83 -6.77
CA ASP A 70 -7.02 -7.43 -6.15
C ASP A 70 -5.75 -6.59 -6.35
N ALA A 71 -5.64 -5.88 -7.48
CA ALA A 71 -4.56 -4.92 -7.70
C ALA A 71 -4.59 -3.78 -6.66
N ILE A 72 -5.78 -3.25 -6.34
CA ILE A 72 -5.93 -2.23 -5.29
C ILE A 72 -5.61 -2.84 -3.92
N ARG A 73 -6.06 -4.06 -3.62
CA ARG A 73 -5.77 -4.72 -2.34
C ARG A 73 -4.27 -4.94 -2.13
N ALA A 74 -3.56 -5.43 -3.14
CA ALA A 74 -2.11 -5.61 -3.09
C ALA A 74 -1.40 -4.27 -2.85
N ARG A 75 -1.71 -3.25 -3.67
CA ARG A 75 -1.12 -1.91 -3.54
C ARG A 75 -1.42 -1.27 -2.18
N LEU A 76 -2.66 -1.37 -1.72
CA LEU A 76 -3.08 -0.87 -0.41
C LEU A 76 -2.28 -1.52 0.72
N GLY A 77 -2.14 -2.84 0.70
CA GLY A 77 -1.37 -3.58 1.70
C GLY A 77 0.09 -3.15 1.73
N SER A 78 0.74 -2.93 0.59
CA SER A 78 2.14 -2.47 0.57
C SER A 78 2.29 -1.00 1.01
N VAL A 79 1.39 -0.10 0.61
CA VAL A 79 1.43 1.31 1.05
C VAL A 79 1.15 1.40 2.55
N ARG A 80 0.17 0.65 3.04
CA ARG A 80 -0.17 0.60 4.46
C ARG A 80 0.94 -0.02 5.29
N GLY A 81 1.53 -1.13 4.84
CA GLY A 81 2.69 -1.72 5.50
C GLY A 81 3.89 -0.76 5.53
N HIS A 82 4.12 0.01 4.46
CA HIS A 82 5.13 1.07 4.46
C HIS A 82 4.84 2.14 5.51
N ALA A 83 3.59 2.63 5.61
CA ALA A 83 3.19 3.60 6.63
C ALA A 83 3.34 3.04 8.05
N LEU A 84 2.96 1.77 8.27
CA LEU A 84 3.08 1.09 9.56
C LEU A 84 4.54 0.93 10.00
N ASN A 85 5.47 0.68 9.06
CA ASN A 85 6.91 0.70 9.35
C ASN A 85 7.38 2.08 9.88
N TYR A 86 6.92 3.18 9.28
CA TYR A 86 7.21 4.54 9.78
C TYR A 86 6.56 4.81 11.14
N ALA A 87 5.41 4.20 11.40
CA ALA A 87 4.73 4.23 12.69
C ALA A 87 5.32 3.26 13.73
N THR A 88 6.41 2.55 13.42
CA THR A 88 7.02 1.51 14.27
C THR A 88 6.09 0.35 14.64
N ARG A 89 5.03 0.12 13.86
CA ARG A 89 4.03 -0.96 14.01
C ARG A 89 4.42 -2.15 13.13
N PHE A 90 5.58 -2.73 13.43
CA PHE A 90 6.27 -3.65 12.53
C PHE A 90 5.53 -4.98 12.31
N GLU A 91 4.90 -5.55 13.33
CA GLU A 91 4.08 -6.76 13.19
C GLU A 91 2.91 -6.56 12.24
N GLU A 92 2.20 -5.44 12.37
CA GLU A 92 1.09 -5.10 11.48
C GLU A 92 1.58 -4.80 10.06
N ALA A 93 2.77 -4.19 9.93
CA ALA A 93 3.41 -4.00 8.62
C ALA A 93 3.72 -5.35 7.95
N ILE A 94 4.16 -6.34 8.72
CA ILE A 94 4.39 -7.71 8.24
C ILE A 94 3.07 -8.33 7.76
N ASP A 95 2.01 -8.26 8.56
CA ASP A 95 0.72 -8.87 8.21
C ASP A 95 0.09 -8.24 6.94
N GLU A 96 0.20 -6.92 6.77
CA GLU A 96 -0.26 -6.23 5.55
C GLU A 96 0.60 -6.58 4.33
N ALA A 97 1.93 -6.55 4.48
CA ALA A 97 2.84 -6.81 3.37
C ALA A 97 2.85 -8.28 2.92
N THR A 98 2.72 -9.25 3.84
CA THR A 98 2.59 -10.66 3.48
C THR A 98 1.35 -10.91 2.64
N ARG A 99 0.19 -10.36 3.04
CA ARG A 99 -1.03 -10.45 2.23
C ARG A 99 -0.87 -9.76 0.87
N ALA A 100 -0.19 -8.61 0.82
CA ALA A 100 0.07 -7.91 -0.43
C ALA A 100 0.95 -8.73 -1.39
N VAL A 101 2.01 -9.37 -0.90
CA VAL A 101 2.85 -10.29 -1.68
C VAL A 101 2.02 -11.43 -2.27
N GLU A 102 1.19 -12.08 -1.45
CA GLU A 102 0.36 -13.21 -1.88
C GLU A 102 -0.61 -12.80 -2.99
N ILE A 103 -1.31 -11.68 -2.80
CA ILE A 103 -2.27 -11.17 -3.78
C ILE A 103 -1.55 -10.74 -5.08
N ALA A 104 -0.45 -10.01 -4.97
CA ALA A 104 0.34 -9.56 -6.12
C ALA A 104 0.85 -10.74 -6.96
N GLY A 105 1.36 -11.79 -6.31
CA GLY A 105 1.80 -13.02 -6.98
C GLY A 105 0.64 -13.76 -7.67
N LEU A 106 -0.56 -13.80 -7.07
CA LEU A 106 -1.73 -14.42 -7.69
C LEU A 106 -2.18 -13.72 -8.98
N ILE A 107 -2.02 -12.40 -9.05
CA ILE A 107 -2.39 -11.60 -10.22
C ILE A 107 -1.23 -11.36 -11.19
N GLY A 108 -0.02 -11.83 -10.87
CA GLY A 108 1.19 -11.64 -11.67
C GLY A 108 1.72 -10.21 -11.70
N ASP A 109 1.48 -9.41 -10.65
CA ASP A 109 2.04 -8.07 -10.50
C ASP A 109 3.38 -8.14 -9.75
N GLU A 110 4.44 -8.49 -10.49
CA GLU A 110 5.77 -8.70 -9.92
C GLU A 110 6.38 -7.41 -9.32
N VAL A 111 6.06 -6.24 -9.90
CA VAL A 111 6.51 -4.96 -9.35
C VAL A 111 5.88 -4.71 -7.99
N GLU A 112 4.59 -5.00 -7.84
CA GLU A 112 3.92 -4.83 -6.56
C GLU A 112 4.36 -5.88 -5.53
N ALA A 113 4.58 -7.12 -5.95
CA ALA A 113 5.15 -8.17 -5.11
C ALA A 113 6.51 -7.73 -4.55
N ALA A 114 7.38 -7.20 -5.41
CA ALA A 114 8.69 -6.68 -5.00
C ALA A 114 8.58 -5.52 -4.00
N ARG A 115 7.66 -4.57 -4.22
CA ARG A 115 7.40 -3.46 -3.27
C ARG A 115 6.93 -3.97 -1.92
N ALA A 116 6.04 -4.95 -1.89
CA ALA A 116 5.57 -5.56 -0.65
C ALA A 116 6.69 -6.34 0.07
N TRP A 117 7.55 -7.05 -0.65
CA TRP A 117 8.75 -7.67 -0.08
C TRP A 117 9.69 -6.65 0.56
N MET A 118 9.89 -5.49 -0.06
CA MET A 118 10.70 -4.41 0.53
C MET A 118 10.15 -3.86 1.85
N VAL A 119 8.82 -3.87 2.02
CA VAL A 119 8.20 -3.54 3.31
C VAL A 119 8.58 -4.58 4.38
N LEU A 120 8.58 -5.87 4.03
CA LEU A 120 9.00 -6.96 4.92
C LEU A 120 10.48 -6.88 5.29
N VAL A 121 11.36 -6.53 4.34
CA VAL A 121 12.79 -6.28 4.62
C VAL A 121 12.93 -5.27 5.75
N HIS A 122 12.27 -4.13 5.64
CA HIS A 122 12.37 -3.07 6.64
C HIS A 122 11.81 -3.52 8.00
N ALA A 123 10.62 -4.12 8.02
CA ALA A 123 9.98 -4.57 9.26
C ALA A 123 10.84 -5.62 10.00
N TYR A 124 11.30 -6.66 9.30
CA TYR A 124 12.15 -7.69 9.89
C TYR A 124 13.50 -7.15 10.35
N ALA A 125 14.13 -6.28 9.56
CA ALA A 125 15.42 -5.68 9.93
C ALA A 125 15.31 -4.84 11.21
N LYS A 126 14.24 -4.05 11.36
CA LYS A 126 14.02 -3.24 12.58
C LYS A 126 13.76 -4.07 13.82
N GLN A 127 13.23 -5.28 13.67
CA GLN A 127 13.09 -6.26 14.75
C GLN A 127 14.33 -7.12 14.99
N GLY A 128 15.42 -6.94 14.24
CA GLY A 128 16.62 -7.77 14.33
C GLY A 128 16.47 -9.18 13.74
N ARG A 129 15.39 -9.45 12.99
CA ARG A 129 15.11 -10.75 12.34
C ARG A 129 15.82 -10.84 10.99
N LEU A 130 17.15 -10.74 11.01
CA LEU A 130 17.98 -10.52 9.83
C LEU A 130 17.86 -11.62 8.77
N ASP A 131 17.69 -12.89 9.16
CA ASP A 131 17.50 -13.98 8.19
C ASP A 131 16.21 -13.82 7.38
N ASN A 132 15.13 -13.34 8.01
CA ASN A 132 13.87 -13.09 7.31
C ASN A 132 13.97 -11.82 6.45
N ALA A 133 14.70 -10.81 6.90
CA ALA A 133 14.97 -9.61 6.11
C ALA A 133 15.77 -9.97 4.85
N LEU A 134 16.84 -10.77 4.97
CA LEU A 134 17.64 -11.22 3.83
C LEU A 134 16.80 -12.04 2.84
N ARG A 135 16.00 -13.00 3.34
CA ARG A 135 15.09 -13.77 2.48
C ARG A 135 14.13 -12.85 1.71
N SER A 136 13.52 -11.90 2.41
CA SER A 136 12.60 -10.93 1.80
C SER A 136 13.30 -10.07 0.74
N ALA A 137 14.56 -9.69 0.97
CA ALA A 137 15.33 -8.89 0.01
C ALA A 137 15.63 -9.69 -1.27
N LEU A 138 15.99 -10.98 -1.13
CA LEU A 138 16.23 -11.86 -2.28
C LEU A 138 14.95 -12.08 -3.11
N GLU A 139 13.79 -12.21 -2.46
CA GLU A 139 12.52 -12.32 -3.19
C GLU A 139 12.12 -10.99 -3.85
N ALA A 140 12.42 -9.83 -3.24
CA ALA A 140 12.24 -8.53 -3.87
C ALA A 140 13.12 -8.39 -5.13
N GLU A 141 14.40 -8.74 -5.03
CA GLU A 141 15.35 -8.72 -6.15
C GLU A 141 14.87 -9.63 -7.31
N ARG A 142 14.42 -10.85 -6.98
CA ARG A 142 13.85 -11.79 -7.96
C ARG A 142 12.66 -11.17 -8.68
N ALA A 143 11.68 -10.66 -7.94
CA ALA A 143 10.47 -10.10 -8.52
C ALA A 143 10.75 -8.85 -9.38
N PHE A 144 11.64 -7.95 -8.94
CA PHE A 144 12.07 -6.83 -9.78
C PHE A 144 12.81 -7.28 -11.06
N THR A 145 13.62 -8.34 -10.95
CA THR A 145 14.31 -8.93 -12.12
C THR A 145 13.32 -9.52 -13.11
N GLU A 146 12.32 -10.26 -12.62
CA GLU A 146 11.27 -10.86 -13.44
C GLU A 146 10.39 -9.79 -14.11
N ALA A 147 10.16 -8.66 -13.45
CA ALA A 147 9.49 -7.49 -14.01
C ALA A 147 10.34 -6.71 -15.04
N GLY A 148 11.65 -7.01 -15.18
CA GLY A 148 12.58 -6.25 -16.01
C GLY A 148 13.01 -4.90 -15.41
N GLU A 149 12.68 -4.65 -14.14
CA GLU A 149 12.96 -3.42 -13.39
C GLU A 149 14.33 -3.51 -12.68
N LEU A 150 15.38 -3.83 -13.44
CA LEU A 150 16.73 -4.06 -12.89
C LEU A 150 17.30 -2.87 -12.12
N GLY A 151 16.86 -1.64 -12.43
CA GLY A 151 17.25 -0.43 -11.69
C GLY A 151 16.69 -0.36 -10.26
N LEU A 152 15.70 -1.20 -9.94
CA LEU A 152 15.09 -1.32 -8.62
C LEU A 152 15.54 -2.60 -7.88
N ALA A 153 16.27 -3.49 -8.55
CA ALA A 153 16.71 -4.78 -8.02
C ALA A 153 18.05 -4.74 -7.25
N VAL A 154 18.75 -3.60 -7.23
CA VAL A 154 20.12 -3.41 -6.70
C VAL A 154 20.19 -2.62 -5.41
#